data_AF-A0A9P8ZQ60-F1
#
_entry.id   AF-A0A9P8ZQ60-F1
#
_cell.length_a   1.000
_cell.length_b   1.000
_cell.length_c   1.000
_cell.angle_alpha   90.00
_cell.angle_beta   90.00
_cell.angle_gamma   90.00
#
_symmetry.space_group_name_H-M   'P 1'
#
loop_
_entity.id
_entity.type
_entity.pdbx_description
1 polymer ?
#
loop_
_entity_poly.entity_id
_entity_poly.type
_entity_poly.pdbx_seq_one_letter_code
_entity_poly.pdbx_strand_id
1 'polypeptide(L)'
;MSSDLCPVYAPFFSSMGCASAIVFTCIGARLVGLNPTAQPSPGVGISAMAVIRPDQMMKCSLPVVMAGIIGIYGLVVSVLISSSFQQHMTLYAGFIHLGAGLSVGLAGLAAGFAIGIVGDAGVRGVAQQPRLYVGMVLILIFAEVLGLYGLIVALIMNTATSKAASVSSTGHVFFLYSRLHSSHSIIALSHYVGTINFFALSVDEGYCGCGL
;
A
#
# COMPACT_ATOMS: atom_id res chain seq x y z
N MET A 1 -29.68 -9.19 -19.85
CA MET A 1 -28.75 -9.59 -20.92
C MET A 1 -27.36 -9.49 -20.34
N SER A 2 -26.62 -10.59 -20.31
CA SER A 2 -25.21 -10.60 -19.94
C SER A 2 -24.47 -9.84 -21.03
N SER A 3 -24.09 -8.60 -20.76
CA SER A 3 -23.18 -7.89 -21.65
C SER A 3 -21.84 -8.63 -21.58
N ASP A 4 -21.16 -8.88 -22.71
CA ASP A 4 -19.88 -9.62 -22.76
C ASP A 4 -18.79 -9.06 -21.81
N LEU A 5 -18.97 -7.82 -21.33
CA LEU A 5 -18.06 -7.13 -20.40
C LEU A 5 -18.36 -7.36 -18.91
N CYS A 6 -19.55 -7.85 -18.52
CA CYS A 6 -19.94 -8.07 -17.11
C CYS A 6 -20.46 -9.51 -16.86
N PRO A 7 -19.56 -10.50 -16.83
CA PRO A 7 -19.91 -11.87 -16.49
C PRO A 7 -20.10 -12.08 -14.98
N VAL A 8 -20.85 -13.12 -14.61
CA VAL A 8 -21.20 -13.47 -13.21
C VAL A 8 -19.96 -13.74 -12.33
N TYR A 9 -18.83 -14.12 -12.93
CA TYR A 9 -17.59 -14.38 -12.21
C TYR A 9 -16.71 -13.14 -11.98
N ALA A 10 -17.08 -11.95 -12.47
CA ALA A 10 -16.32 -10.71 -12.24
C ALA A 10 -16.05 -10.39 -10.75
N PRO A 11 -17.00 -10.51 -9.81
CA PRO A 11 -16.75 -10.29 -8.37
C PRO A 11 -15.72 -11.22 -7.73
N PHE A 12 -15.48 -12.40 -8.31
CA PHE A 12 -14.49 -13.35 -7.78
C PHE A 12 -13.07 -12.76 -7.77
N PHE A 13 -12.72 -11.99 -8.80
CA PHE A 13 -11.40 -11.36 -8.86
C PHE A 13 -11.24 -10.23 -7.84
N SER A 14 -12.31 -9.49 -7.55
CA SER A 14 -12.30 -8.43 -6.54
C SER A 14 -12.17 -9.00 -5.12
N SER A 15 -12.89 -10.09 -4.79
CA SER A 15 -12.75 -10.75 -3.48
C SER A 15 -11.37 -11.38 -3.29
N MET A 16 -10.77 -11.92 -4.36
CA MET A 16 -9.39 -12.39 -4.35
C MET A 16 -8.38 -11.25 -4.15
N GLY A 17 -8.62 -10.08 -4.76
CA GLY A 17 -7.84 -8.86 -4.54
C GLY A 17 -7.85 -8.44 -3.06
N CYS A 18 -9.03 -8.36 -2.46
CA CYS A 18 -9.22 -8.06 -1.04
C CYS A 18 -8.50 -9.09 -0.13
N ALA A 19 -8.65 -10.40 -0.42
CA ALA A 19 -7.98 -11.44 0.36
C ALA A 19 -6.45 -11.36 0.23
N SER A 20 -5.93 -11.19 -0.99
CA SER A 20 -4.48 -11.14 -1.26
C SER A 20 -3.80 -9.93 -0.61
N ALA A 21 -4.48 -8.78 -0.54
CA ALA A 21 -3.99 -7.57 0.09
C ALA A 21 -3.68 -7.78 1.57
N ILE A 22 -4.60 -8.38 2.34
CA ILE A 22 -4.39 -8.68 3.77
C ILE A 22 -3.44 -9.87 3.95
N VAL A 23 -3.63 -10.97 3.23
CA VAL A 23 -2.85 -12.19 3.45
C VAL A 23 -1.36 -11.93 3.24
N PHE A 24 -0.98 -11.27 2.15
CA PHE A 24 0.45 -11.04 1.88
C PHE A 24 1.07 -9.96 2.77
N THR A 25 0.33 -8.91 3.14
CA THR A 25 0.85 -7.91 4.11
C THR A 25 0.95 -8.48 5.52
N CYS A 26 -0.02 -9.28 5.98
CA CYS A 26 0.07 -9.99 7.24
C CYS A 26 1.19 -11.03 7.23
N ILE A 27 1.40 -11.73 6.11
CA ILE A 27 2.56 -12.62 5.94
C ILE A 27 3.85 -11.79 5.98
N GLY A 28 3.93 -10.61 5.38
CA GLY A 28 5.09 -9.69 5.50
C GLY A 28 5.38 -9.26 6.94
N ALA A 29 4.33 -8.88 7.67
CA ALA A 29 4.41 -8.47 9.08
C ALA A 29 4.73 -9.65 10.03
N ARG A 30 4.38 -10.89 9.64
CA ARG A 30 4.38 -12.08 10.51
C ARG A 30 5.33 -13.21 10.07
N LEU A 31 5.91 -13.17 8.86
CA LEU A 31 7.01 -14.06 8.41
C LEU A 31 8.25 -13.95 9.30
N VAL A 32 8.23 -12.93 10.15
CA VAL A 32 8.99 -12.79 11.39
C VAL A 32 8.79 -13.95 12.40
N GLY A 33 7.96 -14.98 12.17
CA GLY A 33 7.76 -16.06 13.15
C GLY A 33 7.29 -17.44 12.68
N LEU A 34 7.16 -17.73 11.38
CA LEU A 34 6.60 -19.03 10.94
C LEU A 34 7.66 -20.13 10.70
N ASN A 35 8.96 -19.82 10.77
CA ASN A 35 10.01 -20.84 10.76
C ASN A 35 11.06 -20.56 11.86
N PRO A 36 11.25 -21.46 12.84
CA PRO A 36 12.28 -21.33 13.88
C PRO A 36 13.72 -21.41 13.35
N THR A 37 13.95 -21.70 12.06
CA THR A 37 15.29 -21.98 11.50
C THR A 37 15.76 -21.06 10.38
N ALA A 38 14.97 -20.11 9.87
CA ALA A 38 15.36 -19.37 8.66
C ALA A 38 15.62 -17.87 8.82
N GLN A 39 14.92 -17.12 9.70
CA GLN A 39 15.00 -15.66 9.66
C GLN A 39 14.96 -14.97 11.03
N PRO A 40 15.76 -13.91 11.23
CA PRO A 40 15.83 -13.22 12.49
C PRO A 40 14.61 -12.32 12.70
N SER A 41 13.87 -12.56 13.77
CA SER A 41 12.81 -11.66 14.21
C SER A 41 13.41 -10.54 15.03
N PRO A 42 13.05 -9.26 14.80
CA PRO A 42 13.45 -8.19 15.72
C PRO A 42 13.03 -8.49 17.17
N GLY A 43 11.96 -9.27 17.39
CA GLY A 43 11.53 -9.70 18.72
C GLY A 43 12.53 -10.62 19.43
N VAL A 44 13.20 -11.52 18.70
CA VAL A 44 14.25 -12.39 19.26
C VAL A 44 15.48 -11.57 19.63
N GLY A 45 15.90 -10.66 18.75
CA GLY A 45 16.96 -9.69 19.04
C GLY A 45 16.66 -8.80 20.25
N ILE A 46 15.42 -8.30 20.38
CA ILE A 46 14.99 -7.51 21.55
C ILE A 46 15.02 -8.34 22.81
N SER A 47 14.49 -9.57 22.80
CA SER A 47 14.46 -10.42 24.00
C SER A 47 15.86 -10.78 24.49
N ALA A 48 16.79 -11.06 23.56
CA ALA A 48 18.20 -11.31 23.88
C ALA A 48 18.91 -10.06 24.45
N MET A 49 18.56 -8.86 23.99
CA MET A 49 19.15 -7.62 24.50
C MET A 49 18.47 -7.09 25.78
N ALA A 50 17.18 -7.38 25.95
CA ALA A 50 16.40 -6.96 27.12
C ALA A 50 16.91 -7.58 28.42
N VAL A 51 17.46 -8.79 28.38
CA VAL A 51 18.05 -9.45 29.58
C VAL A 51 19.40 -8.87 29.98
N ILE A 52 20.16 -8.27 29.04
CA ILE A 52 21.50 -7.73 29.31
C ILE A 52 21.45 -6.22 29.61
N ARG A 53 20.61 -5.47 28.88
CA ARG A 53 20.45 -4.01 29.02
C ARG A 53 18.97 -3.60 28.91
N PRO A 54 18.20 -3.71 30.01
CA PRO A 54 16.78 -3.36 30.01
C PRO A 54 16.53 -1.87 29.73
N ASP A 55 17.47 -0.98 30.06
CA ASP A 55 17.35 0.47 29.84
C ASP A 55 17.17 0.86 28.36
N GLN A 56 17.58 -0.01 27.43
CA GLN A 56 17.49 0.24 25.98
C GLN A 56 16.29 -0.46 25.32
N MET A 57 15.51 -1.23 26.08
CA MET A 57 14.38 -2.01 25.56
C MET A 57 13.33 -1.14 24.87
N MET A 58 13.00 0.02 25.47
CA MET A 58 12.02 0.95 24.90
C MET A 58 12.43 1.46 23.51
N LYS A 59 13.72 1.75 23.30
CA LYS A 59 14.25 2.23 22.01
C LYS A 59 14.22 1.13 20.96
N CYS A 60 14.51 -0.12 21.37
CA CYS A 60 14.54 -1.26 20.48
C CYS A 60 13.15 -1.76 20.06
N SER A 61 12.06 -1.21 20.60
CA SER A 61 10.69 -1.57 20.18
C SER A 61 10.28 -1.00 18.81
N LEU A 62 11.00 0.01 18.29
CA LEU A 62 10.68 0.72 17.06
C LEU A 62 10.54 -0.21 15.82
N PRO A 63 11.43 -1.18 15.55
CA PRO A 63 11.29 -2.08 14.41
C PRO A 63 10.02 -2.96 14.48
N VAL A 64 9.58 -3.32 15.70
CA VAL A 64 8.35 -4.12 15.90
C VAL A 64 7.13 -3.30 15.58
N VAL A 65 7.11 -2.03 15.99
CA VAL A 65 6.01 -1.11 15.67
C VAL A 65 5.92 -0.88 14.15
N MET A 66 7.06 -0.67 13.47
CA MET A 66 7.08 -0.47 12.02
C MET A 66 6.58 -1.69 11.25
N ALA A 67 6.96 -2.90 11.65
CA ALA A 67 6.41 -4.13 11.08
C ALA A 67 4.87 -4.22 11.23
N GLY A 68 4.30 -3.64 12.29
CA GLY A 68 2.86 -3.55 12.50
C GLY A 68 2.14 -2.61 11.53
N ILE A 69 2.79 -1.51 11.12
CA ILE A 69 2.20 -0.50 10.22
C ILE A 69 1.97 -1.09 8.82
N ILE A 70 2.86 -1.97 8.35
CA ILE A 70 2.69 -2.68 7.06
C ILE A 70 1.37 -3.47 6.99
N GLY A 71 0.96 -4.09 8.10
CA GLY A 71 -0.33 -4.80 8.17
C GLY A 71 -1.54 -3.86 8.02
N ILE A 72 -1.41 -2.63 8.49
CA ILE A 72 -2.46 -1.60 8.36
C ILE A 72 -2.60 -1.18 6.90
N TYR A 73 -1.51 -1.14 6.12
CA TYR A 73 -1.58 -0.81 4.69
C TYR A 73 -2.47 -1.79 3.91
N GLY A 74 -2.33 -3.10 4.15
CA GLY A 74 -3.16 -4.12 3.52
C GLY A 74 -4.61 -4.10 4.02
N LEU A 75 -4.81 -3.82 5.31
CA LEU A 75 -6.15 -3.66 5.90
C LEU A 75 -6.91 -2.49 5.25
N VAL A 76 -6.26 -1.33 5.10
CA VAL A 76 -6.87 -0.14 4.50
C VAL A 76 -7.30 -0.42 3.05
N VAL A 77 -6.43 -1.01 2.23
CA VAL A 77 -6.78 -1.34 0.84
C VAL A 77 -7.93 -2.34 0.76
N SER A 78 -7.96 -3.34 1.64
CA SER A 78 -9.03 -4.34 1.68
C SER A 78 -10.39 -3.73 2.04
N VAL A 79 -10.42 -2.82 3.01
CA VAL A 79 -11.64 -2.09 3.38
C VAL A 79 -12.12 -1.19 2.23
N LEU A 80 -11.20 -0.54 1.51
CA LEU A 80 -11.55 0.29 0.35
C LEU A 80 -12.13 -0.52 -0.82
N ILE A 81 -11.57 -1.69 -1.11
CA ILE A 81 -12.11 -2.61 -2.13
C ILE A 81 -13.48 -3.13 -1.69
N SER A 82 -13.62 -3.52 -0.41
CA SER A 82 -14.90 -4.00 0.14
C SER A 82 -16.01 -2.94 0.10
N SER A 83 -15.67 -1.66 0.22
CA SER A 83 -16.63 -0.56 0.15
C SER A 83 -17.15 -0.29 -1.28
N SER A 84 -16.43 -0.77 -2.29
CA SER A 84 -16.74 -0.57 -3.71
C SER A 84 -17.37 -1.82 -4.37
N PHE A 85 -17.75 -2.81 -3.57
CA PHE A 85 -18.20 -4.11 -4.04
C PHE A 85 -19.64 -4.06 -4.60
N GLN A 86 -19.85 -4.48 -5.85
CA GLN A 86 -21.17 -4.54 -6.49
C GLN A 86 -21.36 -5.87 -7.24
N GLN A 87 -22.60 -6.39 -7.25
CA GLN A 87 -22.92 -7.63 -7.98
C GLN A 87 -22.81 -7.48 -9.50
N HIS A 88 -23.09 -6.28 -10.02
CA HIS A 88 -22.95 -5.96 -11.44
C HIS A 88 -21.69 -5.12 -11.66
N MET A 89 -20.53 -5.79 -11.68
CA MET A 89 -19.25 -5.14 -11.99
C MET A 89 -18.71 -5.58 -13.35
N THR A 90 -17.96 -4.70 -13.99
CA THR A 90 -17.24 -5.05 -15.23
C THR A 90 -16.03 -5.91 -14.89
N LEU A 91 -15.64 -6.79 -15.81
CA LEU A 91 -14.46 -7.65 -15.65
C LEU A 91 -13.16 -6.82 -15.50
N TYR A 92 -13.11 -5.66 -16.16
CA TYR A 92 -12.04 -4.67 -15.98
C TYR A 92 -11.89 -4.22 -14.53
N ALA A 93 -12.99 -3.84 -13.86
CA ALA A 93 -12.97 -3.43 -12.46
C ALA A 93 -12.45 -4.56 -11.55
N GLY A 94 -12.86 -5.80 -11.80
CA GLY A 94 -12.39 -6.98 -11.07
C GLY A 94 -10.88 -7.18 -11.15
N PHE A 95 -10.28 -7.03 -12.34
CA PHE A 95 -8.83 -7.15 -12.50
C PHE A 95 -8.05 -5.98 -11.89
N ILE A 96 -8.60 -4.76 -11.94
CA ILE A 96 -7.95 -3.62 -11.28
C ILE A 96 -7.95 -3.81 -9.76
N HIS A 97 -9.03 -4.31 -9.15
CA HIS A 97 -9.05 -4.63 -7.72
C HIS A 97 -8.09 -5.77 -7.34
N LEU A 98 -7.98 -6.79 -8.20
CA LEU A 98 -6.98 -7.86 -8.02
C LEU A 98 -5.54 -7.30 -8.07
N GLY A 99 -5.25 -6.46 -9.06
CA GLY A 99 -3.94 -5.83 -9.22
C GLY A 99 -3.60 -4.89 -8.06
N ALA A 100 -4.57 -4.09 -7.59
CA ALA A 100 -4.41 -3.20 -6.45
C ALA A 100 -4.13 -3.98 -5.15
N GLY A 101 -4.79 -5.12 -4.95
CA GLY A 101 -4.54 -5.98 -3.78
C GLY A 101 -3.18 -6.67 -3.83
N LEU A 102 -2.77 -7.17 -5.01
CA LEU A 102 -1.47 -7.81 -5.19
C LEU A 102 -0.30 -6.83 -5.10
N SER A 103 -0.45 -5.59 -5.60
CA SER A 103 0.61 -4.60 -5.55
C SER A 103 0.97 -4.21 -4.12
N VAL A 104 -0.03 -3.94 -3.26
CA VAL A 104 0.21 -3.65 -1.84
C VAL A 104 0.66 -4.89 -1.08
N GLY A 105 0.07 -6.05 -1.37
CA GLY A 105 0.38 -7.31 -0.72
C GLY A 105 1.84 -7.72 -0.89
N LEU A 106 2.32 -7.76 -2.14
CA LEU A 106 3.70 -8.18 -2.46
C LEU A 106 4.73 -7.13 -2.05
N ALA A 107 4.44 -5.84 -2.21
CA ALA A 107 5.31 -4.76 -1.73
C ALA A 107 5.45 -4.78 -0.20
N GLY A 108 4.35 -4.99 0.53
CA GLY A 108 4.35 -5.13 1.98
C GLY A 108 5.09 -6.37 2.46
N LEU A 109 5.01 -7.48 1.71
CA LEU A 109 5.79 -8.68 1.99
C LEU A 109 7.31 -8.43 1.87
N ALA A 110 7.73 -7.76 0.80
CA ALA A 110 9.15 -7.40 0.60
C ALA A 110 9.65 -6.40 1.65
N ALA A 111 8.87 -5.38 1.98
CA ALA A 111 9.21 -4.39 3.00
C ALA A 111 9.31 -5.03 4.40
N GLY A 112 8.35 -5.88 4.78
CA GLY A 112 8.36 -6.59 6.06
C GLY A 112 9.55 -7.52 6.21
N PHE A 113 9.98 -8.16 5.11
CA PHE A 113 11.19 -8.99 5.09
C PHE A 113 12.46 -8.17 5.36
N ALA A 114 12.61 -7.02 4.69
CA ALA A 114 13.75 -6.14 4.90
C ALA A 114 13.82 -5.60 6.34
N ILE A 115 12.67 -5.18 6.89
CA ILE A 115 12.55 -4.69 8.28
C ILE A 115 12.88 -5.78 9.30
N GLY A 116 12.48 -7.02 9.05
CA GLY A 116 12.79 -8.14 9.93
C GLY A 116 14.30 -8.34 10.11
N ILE A 117 15.03 -8.43 9.00
CA ILE A 117 16.48 -8.68 8.99
C ILE A 117 17.25 -7.48 9.56
N VAL A 118 16.93 -6.27 9.10
CA VAL A 118 17.58 -5.03 9.58
C VAL A 118 17.26 -4.80 11.05
N GLY A 119 16.04 -5.11 11.49
CA GLY A 119 15.60 -4.97 12.86
C GLY A 119 16.36 -5.88 13.82
N ASP A 120 16.50 -7.16 13.54
CA ASP A 120 17.26 -8.06 14.40
C ASP A 120 18.76 -7.73 14.44
N ALA A 121 19.39 -7.55 13.28
CA ALA A 121 20.81 -7.20 13.20
C ALA A 121 21.10 -5.84 13.87
N GLY A 122 20.20 -4.87 13.67
CA GLY A 122 20.27 -3.53 14.24
C GLY A 122 20.15 -3.54 15.76
N VAL A 123 19.16 -4.24 16.32
CA VAL A 123 18.98 -4.33 17.78
C VAL A 123 20.17 -5.02 18.43
N ARG A 124 20.74 -6.05 17.80
CA ARG A 124 21.95 -6.72 18.29
C ARG A 124 23.19 -5.82 18.23
N GLY A 125 23.31 -4.97 17.21
CA GLY A 125 24.39 -3.99 17.08
C GLY A 125 24.28 -2.83 18.09
N VAL A 126 23.05 -2.35 18.36
CA VAL A 126 22.78 -1.27 19.33
C VAL A 126 23.20 -1.68 20.74
N ALA A 127 23.08 -2.96 21.09
CA ALA A 127 23.55 -3.45 22.38
C ALA A 127 25.07 -3.38 22.57
N GLN A 128 25.84 -3.47 21.49
CA GLN A 128 27.30 -3.27 21.55
C GLN A 128 27.62 -1.77 21.63
N GLN A 129 27.04 -0.96 20.73
CA GLN A 129 27.21 0.49 20.75
C GLN A 129 25.89 1.24 20.52
N PRO A 130 25.43 2.05 21.48
CA PRO A 130 24.14 2.75 21.37
C PRO A 130 24.14 3.85 20.29
N ARG A 131 25.30 4.29 19.81
CA ARG A 131 25.41 5.28 18.72
C ARG A 131 24.89 4.74 17.38
N LEU A 132 24.82 3.42 17.20
CA LEU A 132 24.29 2.77 15.99
C LEU A 132 22.77 2.87 15.86
N TYR A 133 22.06 3.32 16.91
CA TYR A 133 20.60 3.42 16.93
C TYR A 133 20.05 4.30 15.81
N VAL A 134 20.68 5.45 15.56
CA VAL A 134 20.25 6.38 14.50
C VAL A 134 20.42 5.75 13.11
N GLY A 135 21.51 5.02 12.88
CA GLY A 135 21.75 4.33 11.62
C GLY A 135 20.74 3.22 11.34
N MET A 136 20.38 2.45 12.37
CA MET A 136 19.32 1.43 12.28
C MET A 136 17.98 2.07 11.90
N VAL A 137 17.59 3.16 12.55
CA VAL A 137 16.32 3.86 12.26
C VAL A 137 16.29 4.39 10.82
N LEU A 138 17.40 4.97 10.33
CA LEU A 138 17.47 5.48 8.96
C LEU A 138 17.21 4.38 7.92
N ILE A 139 17.83 3.20 8.09
CA ILE A 139 17.66 2.07 7.17
C ILE A 139 16.22 1.54 7.22
N LEU A 140 15.62 1.48 8.41
CA LEU A 140 14.23 1.05 8.59
C LEU A 140 13.23 1.98 7.89
N ILE A 141 13.47 3.29 7.89
CA ILE A 141 12.59 4.25 7.19
C ILE A 141 12.65 4.02 5.67
N PHE A 142 13.84 3.80 5.09
CA PHE A 142 13.94 3.49 3.66
C PHE A 142 13.26 2.18 3.28
N ALA A 143 13.30 1.17 4.16
CA ALA A 143 12.59 -0.08 3.96
C ALA A 143 11.06 0.13 3.99
N GLU A 144 10.56 0.96 4.92
CA GLU A 144 9.12 1.25 5.06
C GLU A 144 8.55 1.97 3.82
N VAL A 145 9.33 2.87 3.23
CA VAL A 145 8.91 3.63 2.04
C VAL A 145 8.58 2.70 0.85
N LEU A 146 9.21 1.52 0.76
CA LEU A 146 8.87 0.51 -0.26
C LEU A 146 7.42 0.00 -0.10
N GLY A 147 6.96 -0.18 1.14
CA GLY A 147 5.57 -0.55 1.42
C GLY A 147 4.59 0.58 1.11
N LEU A 148 4.98 1.83 1.40
CA LEU A 148 4.19 3.01 1.06
C LEU A 148 4.00 3.19 -0.45
N TYR A 149 5.02 2.89 -1.27
CA TYR A 149 4.86 2.92 -2.72
C TYR A 149 3.80 1.93 -3.20
N GLY A 150 3.75 0.72 -2.64
CA GLY A 150 2.71 -0.27 -2.94
C GLY A 150 1.30 0.20 -2.58
N LEU A 151 1.15 0.91 -1.46
CA LEU A 151 -0.12 1.51 -1.03
C LEU A 151 -0.59 2.61 -1.99
N ILE A 152 0.31 3.52 -2.39
CA ILE A 152 -0.04 4.64 -3.30
C ILE A 152 -0.52 4.09 -4.65
N VAL A 153 0.16 3.10 -5.21
CA VAL A 153 -0.26 2.45 -6.47
C VAL A 153 -1.65 1.83 -6.33
N ALA A 154 -1.89 1.09 -5.24
CA ALA A 154 -3.19 0.48 -4.98
C ALA A 154 -4.33 1.51 -4.88
N LEU A 155 -4.08 2.66 -4.24
CA LEU A 155 -5.04 3.75 -4.13
C LEU A 155 -5.37 4.37 -5.50
N ILE A 156 -4.35 4.64 -6.32
CA ILE A 156 -4.55 5.19 -7.67
C ILE A 156 -5.40 4.21 -8.50
N MET A 157 -5.09 2.91 -8.45
CA MET A 157 -5.87 1.87 -9.13
C MET A 157 -7.32 1.81 -8.64
N ASN A 158 -7.55 1.93 -7.33
CA ASN A 158 -8.90 1.94 -6.78
C ASN A 158 -9.71 3.17 -7.25
N THR A 159 -9.10 4.36 -7.28
CA THR A 159 -9.77 5.57 -7.77
C THR A 159 -10.11 5.51 -9.27
N ALA A 160 -9.28 4.85 -10.08
CA ALA A 160 -9.57 4.61 -11.49
C ALA A 160 -10.81 3.73 -11.68
N THR A 161 -11.03 2.78 -10.77
CA THR A 161 -12.20 1.89 -10.80
C THR A 161 -13.49 2.63 -10.41
N SER A 162 -13.44 3.52 -9.41
CA SER A 162 -14.57 4.39 -9.05
C SER A 162 -15.02 5.27 -10.24
N LYS A 163 -14.08 5.69 -11.09
CA LYS A 163 -14.37 6.48 -12.31
C LYS A 163 -14.97 5.64 -13.44
N ALA A 164 -14.67 4.34 -13.49
CA ALA A 164 -15.28 3.41 -14.46
C ALA A 164 -16.70 2.99 -14.06
N ALA A 165 -16.98 2.89 -12.76
CA ALA A 165 -18.32 2.57 -12.24
C ALA A 165 -19.38 3.64 -12.60
N SER A 166 -19.00 4.92 -12.65
CA SER A 166 -19.91 6.00 -13.05
C SER A 166 -20.28 5.95 -14.55
N VAL A 167 -19.45 5.37 -15.41
CA VAL A 167 -19.73 5.22 -16.85
C VAL A 167 -20.74 4.10 -17.12
N SER A 168 -20.75 3.03 -16.32
CA SER A 168 -21.73 1.92 -16.52
C SER A 168 -23.16 2.31 -16.13
N SER A 169 -23.36 3.25 -15.20
CA SER A 169 -24.70 3.75 -14.84
C SER A 169 -25.24 4.82 -15.81
N THR A 170 -24.39 5.29 -16.73
CA THR A 170 -24.68 6.41 -17.64
C THR A 170 -25.43 5.95 -18.91
N GLY A 171 -25.55 4.64 -19.19
CA GLY A 171 -26.33 4.13 -20.33
C GLY A 171 -27.85 4.34 -20.24
N HIS A 172 -28.42 4.47 -19.04
CA HIS A 172 -29.87 4.67 -18.84
C HIS A 172 -30.22 5.94 -18.03
N VAL A 173 -29.24 6.58 -17.39
CA VAL A 173 -29.44 7.79 -16.55
C VAL A 173 -28.88 9.06 -17.19
N PHE A 174 -27.96 8.99 -18.16
CA PHE A 174 -27.41 10.18 -18.86
C PHE A 174 -28.45 10.95 -19.67
N PHE A 175 -29.49 10.26 -20.15
CA PHE A 175 -30.61 10.88 -20.85
C PHE A 175 -31.52 11.69 -19.92
N LEU A 176 -31.47 11.45 -18.59
CA LEU A 176 -32.27 12.16 -17.58
C LEU A 176 -31.45 13.12 -16.71
N TYR A 177 -30.16 12.84 -16.45
CA TYR A 177 -29.31 13.68 -15.59
C TYR A 177 -28.70 14.89 -16.32
N SER A 178 -28.55 14.85 -17.65
CA SER A 178 -28.13 16.01 -18.46
C SER A 178 -29.15 17.16 -18.50
N ARG A 179 -30.34 17.00 -17.90
CA ARG A 179 -31.37 18.05 -17.75
C ARG A 179 -31.40 18.72 -16.37
N LEU A 180 -30.63 18.27 -15.36
CA LEU A 180 -30.80 18.75 -13.98
C LEU A 180 -29.55 19.20 -13.22
N HIS A 181 -28.32 19.01 -13.73
CA HIS A 181 -27.09 19.53 -13.09
C HIS A 181 -26.32 20.52 -13.99
N SER A 182 -27.04 21.30 -14.78
CA SER A 182 -26.65 22.70 -15.04
C SER A 182 -27.15 23.46 -13.81
N SER A 183 -26.34 23.95 -12.86
CA SER A 183 -25.68 25.24 -13.04
C SER A 183 -24.64 25.65 -11.96
N HIS A 184 -24.13 24.83 -11.03
CA HIS A 184 -23.32 25.40 -9.91
C HIS A 184 -22.00 24.74 -9.42
N SER A 185 -21.53 23.58 -9.89
CA SER A 185 -20.33 22.94 -9.27
C SER A 185 -19.08 22.77 -10.15
N ILE A 186 -19.10 23.19 -11.42
CA ILE A 186 -17.99 22.95 -12.38
C ILE A 186 -16.80 23.93 -12.21
N ILE A 187 -16.97 25.05 -11.51
CA ILE A 187 -15.92 26.09 -11.43
C ILE A 187 -14.83 25.76 -10.38
N ALA A 188 -15.14 24.97 -9.34
CA ALA A 188 -14.18 24.68 -8.27
C ALA A 188 -13.16 23.58 -8.60
N LEU A 189 -13.44 22.70 -9.57
CA LEU A 189 -12.57 21.56 -9.88
C LEU A 189 -11.43 21.91 -10.86
N SER A 190 -11.58 22.96 -11.67
CA SER A 190 -10.54 23.39 -12.62
C SER A 190 -9.33 24.04 -11.93
N HIS A 191 -9.51 24.61 -10.74
CA HIS A 191 -8.40 25.22 -9.99
C HIS A 191 -7.50 24.20 -9.29
N TYR A 192 -7.97 22.96 -9.06
CA TYR A 192 -7.20 21.92 -8.37
C TYR A 192 -6.33 21.07 -9.31
N VAL A 193 -6.76 20.90 -10.56
CA VAL A 193 -5.98 20.19 -11.59
C VAL A 193 -4.79 21.04 -12.08
N GLY A 194 -4.88 22.38 -12.01
CA GLY A 194 -3.78 23.29 -12.37
C GLY A 194 -2.56 23.19 -11.44
N THR A 195 -2.75 22.97 -10.14
CA THR A 195 -1.66 22.95 -9.15
C THR A 195 -0.84 21.66 -9.19
N ILE A 196 -1.42 20.55 -9.66
CA ILE A 196 -0.71 19.26 -9.81
C ILE A 196 0.21 19.29 -11.04
N ASN A 197 -0.18 19.98 -12.12
CA ASN A 197 0.68 20.14 -13.30
C ASN A 197 1.91 21.04 -13.04
N PHE A 198 1.88 21.89 -12.01
CA PHE A 198 3.03 22.72 -11.63
C PHE A 198 4.14 21.92 -10.92
N PHE A 199 3.80 20.85 -10.19
CA PHE A 199 4.80 20.00 -9.53
C PHE A 199 5.44 18.98 -10.49
N ALA A 200 4.71 18.56 -11.53
CA ALA A 200 5.23 17.67 -12.56
C ALA A 200 6.27 18.35 -13.48
N LEU A 201 6.20 19.67 -13.67
CA LEU A 201 7.19 20.41 -14.47
C LEU A 201 8.53 20.67 -13.75
N SER A 202 8.61 20.58 -12.43
CA SER A 202 9.88 20.75 -11.70
C SER A 202 10.75 19.50 -11.61
N VAL A 203 10.27 18.33 -12.07
CA VAL A 203 11.05 17.08 -12.06
C VAL A 203 11.55 16.70 -13.48
N ASP A 204 10.98 17.30 -14.53
CA ASP A 204 11.40 17.06 -15.93
C ASP A 204 12.53 17.98 -16.41
N GLU A 205 13.00 18.93 -15.59
CA GLU A 205 14.17 19.78 -15.90
C GLU A 205 15.50 19.22 -15.34
N GLY A 206 15.55 17.93 -15.00
CA GLY A 206 16.71 17.25 -14.41
C GLY A 206 17.40 16.19 -15.29
N TYR A 207 16.82 15.80 -16.42
CA TYR A 207 17.36 14.76 -17.31
C TYR A 207 17.45 15.22 -18.78
N CYS A 208 18.13 16.33 -19.04
CA CYS A 208 18.74 16.58 -20.35
C CYS A 208 19.94 17.53 -20.23
N GLY A 209 21.08 17.01 -19.80
CA GLY A 209 22.34 17.77 -19.72
C GLY A 209 23.57 16.86 -19.56
N CYS A 210 24.25 16.61 -20.69
CA CYS A 210 25.55 15.93 -20.95
C CYS A 210 25.37 14.69 -21.85
N GLY A 211 25.95 14.55 -23.05
CA GLY A 211 26.89 15.37 -23.80
C GLY A 211 27.28 14.66 -25.11
N LEU A 212 27.82 15.46 -26.03
CA LEU A 212 28.28 15.21 -27.41
C LEU A 212 27.22 15.04 -28.50
#